data_AF-A0A5C5TKS5-F1
#
_entry.id   AF-A0A5C5TKS5-F1
#
_cell.length_a   1.000
_cell.length_b   1.000
_cell.length_c   1.000
_cell.angle_alpha   90.00
_cell.angle_beta   90.00
_cell.angle_gamma   90.00
#
_symmetry.space_group_name_H-M   'P 1'
#
loop_
_entity.id
_entity.type
_entity.pdbx_description
1 polymer ?
#
loop_
_entity_poly.entity_id
_entity_poly.type
_entity_poly.pdbx_seq_one_letter_code
_entity_poly.pdbx_strand_id
1 'polypeptide(L)'
;MSVPAWRFEMRLILILSAIAVLVSAPAFAKDRPVTDAERAKLDAAVKAEGCSGGTMQYDDDGEFEVDEATCADGKKYDLDFDPSFKLIKRKLDND
;
A
#
# COMPACT_ATOMS: atom_id res chain seq x y z
N MET A 1 -10.81 -22.97 21.00
CA MET A 1 -10.66 -22.53 19.60
C MET A 1 -10.22 -21.08 19.66
N SER A 2 -8.91 -20.85 19.53
CA SER A 2 -8.33 -19.52 19.67
C SER A 2 -8.56 -18.76 18.38
N VAL A 3 -9.38 -17.72 18.46
CA VAL A 3 -9.31 -16.60 17.51
C VAL A 3 -7.89 -16.04 17.59
N PRO A 4 -7.07 -16.07 16.52
CA PRO A 4 -5.92 -15.19 16.50
C PRO A 4 -6.47 -13.76 16.49
N ALA A 5 -6.11 -13.00 17.51
CA ALA A 5 -6.34 -11.57 17.58
C ALA A 5 -5.51 -10.91 16.46
N TRP A 6 -6.11 -10.78 15.28
CA TRP A 6 -5.63 -9.86 14.27
C TRP A 6 -5.89 -8.49 14.86
N ARG A 7 -4.81 -7.85 15.29
CA ARG A 7 -4.87 -6.45 15.71
C ARG A 7 -5.25 -5.66 14.47
N PHE A 8 -6.52 -5.26 14.42
CA PHE A 8 -6.94 -3.92 14.00
C PHE A 8 -5.82 -2.92 14.43
N GLU A 9 -5.44 -1.93 13.64
CA GLU A 9 -6.28 -0.91 13.03
C GLU A 9 -5.47 -0.31 11.88
N MET A 10 -6.10 -0.12 10.70
CA MET A 10 -5.67 0.90 9.74
C MET A 10 -5.76 2.24 10.47
N ARG A 11 -4.67 2.63 11.14
CA ARG A 11 -4.55 3.95 11.74
C ARG A 11 -4.45 4.91 10.56
N LEU A 12 -5.59 5.50 10.21
CA LEU A 12 -5.74 6.65 9.33
C LEU A 12 -4.81 7.78 9.81
N ILE A 13 -3.55 7.74 9.41
CA ILE A 13 -2.53 8.73 9.74
C ILE A 13 -2.38 9.60 8.49
N LEU A 14 -3.26 10.60 8.41
CA LEU A 14 -3.05 11.78 7.57
C LEU A 14 -1.79 12.49 8.08
N ILE A 15 -0.66 12.39 7.38
CA ILE A 15 0.49 13.27 7.62
C ILE A 15 0.85 14.01 6.34
N LEU A 16 0.49 15.29 6.36
CA LEU A 16 1.02 16.32 5.48
C LEU A 16 2.53 16.51 5.71
N SER A 17 3.18 16.84 4.60
CA SER A 17 4.61 17.08 4.32
C SER A 17 5.41 17.89 5.35
N ALA A 18 6.70 17.54 5.50
CA ALA A 18 7.80 18.51 5.57
C ALA A 18 9.15 17.86 5.19
N ILE A 19 9.83 18.44 4.22
CA ILE A 19 11.14 18.02 3.71
C ILE A 19 12.24 18.43 4.70
N ALA A 20 13.08 17.48 5.12
CA ALA A 20 14.39 17.75 5.68
C ALA A 20 15.42 16.77 5.09
N VAL A 21 16.33 17.28 4.25
CA VAL A 21 17.46 16.52 3.70
C VAL A 21 18.55 16.46 4.76
N LEU A 22 18.74 15.28 5.36
CA LEU A 22 19.96 14.93 6.10
C LEU A 22 20.40 13.54 5.64
N VAL A 23 21.60 13.49 5.05
CA VAL A 23 22.27 12.23 4.69
C VAL A 23 22.71 11.56 5.99
N SER A 24 21.90 10.63 6.46
CA SER A 24 22.22 9.70 7.55
C SER A 24 21.86 8.30 7.07
N ALA A 25 22.71 7.32 7.38
CA ALA A 25 22.60 5.90 7.01
C ALA A 25 21.14 5.40 7.01
N PRO A 26 20.75 4.46 6.10
CA PRO A 26 19.39 3.99 6.03
C PRO A 26 19.06 3.29 7.36
N ALA A 27 18.44 4.03 8.27
CA ALA A 27 17.50 3.44 9.19
C ALA A 27 16.49 2.74 8.28
N PHE A 28 16.41 1.41 8.38
CA PHE A 28 15.34 0.63 7.79
C PHE A 28 14.04 1.13 8.43
N ALA A 29 13.51 2.22 7.87
CA ALA A 29 12.21 2.76 8.24
C ALA A 29 11.19 1.74 7.76
N LYS A 30 10.48 1.18 8.72
CA LYS A 30 9.48 0.14 8.51
C LYS A 30 8.31 0.70 7.67
N ASP A 31 7.98 1.98 7.84
CA ASP A 31 7.12 2.75 6.94
C ASP A 31 7.92 3.81 6.14
N ARG A 32 8.57 3.42 5.04
CA ARG A 32 9.21 4.39 4.12
C ARG A 32 8.22 4.87 3.07
N PRO A 33 8.38 6.08 2.52
CA PRO A 33 7.58 6.49 1.37
C PRO A 33 7.83 5.58 0.16
N VAL A 34 6.77 5.30 -0.60
CA VAL A 34 6.86 4.70 -1.93
C VAL A 34 7.58 5.68 -2.86
N THR A 35 8.72 5.26 -3.42
CA THR A 35 9.50 6.08 -4.35
C THR A 35 8.80 6.23 -5.70
N ASP A 36 9.17 7.23 -6.51
CA ASP A 36 8.56 7.44 -7.82
C ASP A 36 8.72 6.25 -8.77
N ALA A 37 9.89 5.59 -8.72
CA ALA A 37 10.16 4.40 -9.53
C ALA A 37 9.28 3.21 -9.12
N GLU A 38 8.98 3.06 -7.83
CA GLU A 38 8.08 2.02 -7.32
C GLU A 38 6.63 2.36 -7.63
N ARG A 39 6.24 3.62 -7.46
CA ARG A 39 4.91 4.13 -7.82
C ARG A 39 4.56 3.81 -9.27
N ALA A 40 5.50 4.01 -10.20
CA ALA A 40 5.31 3.68 -11.61
C ALA A 40 5.12 2.17 -11.85
N LYS A 41 5.85 1.31 -11.13
CA LYS A 41 5.72 -0.15 -11.23
C LYS A 41 4.40 -0.63 -10.61
N LEU A 42 4.04 -0.08 -9.45
CA LEU A 42 2.82 -0.41 -8.74
C LEU A 42 1.58 0.06 -9.51
N ASP A 43 1.60 1.25 -10.12
CA ASP A 43 0.54 1.71 -11.02
C ASP A 43 0.35 0.76 -12.22
N ALA A 44 1.44 0.27 -12.81
CA ALA A 44 1.35 -0.72 -13.88
C ALA A 44 0.77 -2.06 -13.39
N ALA A 45 1.13 -2.51 -12.18
CA ALA A 45 0.59 -3.72 -11.58
C ALA A 45 -0.92 -3.58 -11.27
N VAL A 46 -1.34 -2.47 -10.65
CA VAL A 46 -2.75 -2.14 -10.39
C VAL A 46 -3.58 -2.13 -11.67
N LYS A 47 -3.04 -1.54 -12.75
CA LYS A 47 -3.68 -1.55 -14.07
C LYS A 47 -3.79 -2.95 -14.66
N ALA A 48 -2.78 -3.81 -14.45
CA ALA A 48 -2.83 -5.20 -14.90
C ALA A 48 -3.93 -6.01 -14.21
N GLU A 49 -4.29 -5.65 -12.97
CA GLU A 49 -5.41 -6.22 -12.23
C GLU A 49 -6.79 -5.63 -12.63
N GLY A 50 -6.82 -4.71 -13.59
CA GLY A 50 -8.05 -4.05 -14.03
C GLY A 50 -8.57 -3.01 -13.03
N CYS A 51 -7.68 -2.47 -12.21
CA CYS A 51 -7.98 -1.45 -11.21
C CYS A 51 -7.23 -0.14 -11.51
N SER A 52 -7.60 0.94 -10.82
CA SER A 52 -6.99 2.26 -10.98
C SER A 52 -7.19 3.13 -9.74
N GLY A 53 -6.35 4.17 -9.61
CA GLY A 53 -6.39 5.09 -8.49
C GLY A 53 -5.88 4.47 -7.20
N GLY A 54 -6.33 5.01 -6.07
CA GLY A 54 -5.96 4.56 -4.74
C GLY A 54 -4.70 5.22 -4.17
N THR A 55 -4.50 5.04 -2.87
CA THR A 55 -3.32 5.55 -2.14
C THR A 55 -2.27 4.45 -2.05
N MET A 56 -1.05 4.73 -2.49
CA MET A 56 0.04 3.75 -2.50
C MET A 56 0.92 3.90 -1.26
N GLN A 57 1.08 2.81 -0.51
CA GLN A 57 1.88 2.73 0.71
C GLN A 57 2.91 1.59 0.62
N TYR A 58 3.97 1.68 1.42
CA TYR A 58 4.91 0.58 1.67
C TYR A 58 4.80 0.27 3.15
N ASP A 59 4.37 -0.95 3.47
CA ASP A 59 4.04 -1.33 4.84
C ASP A 59 5.26 -1.86 5.63
N ASP A 60 5.05 -2.02 6.93
CA ASP A 60 6.04 -2.54 7.88
C ASP A 60 6.45 -4.01 7.60
N ASP A 61 5.61 -4.77 6.88
CA ASP A 61 5.85 -6.18 6.50
C ASP A 61 6.67 -6.29 5.20
N GLY A 62 6.94 -5.15 4.56
CA GLY A 62 7.76 -5.00 3.36
C GLY A 62 6.98 -5.17 2.06
N GLU A 63 5.66 -5.13 2.13
CA GLU A 63 4.70 -5.22 1.03
C GLU A 63 4.29 -3.81 0.57
N PHE A 64 3.65 -3.75 -0.60
CA PHE A 64 3.01 -2.53 -1.08
C PHE A 64 1.50 -2.67 -0.96
N GLU A 65 0.86 -1.68 -0.35
CA GLU A 65 -0.61 -1.60 -0.26
C GLU A 65 -1.12 -0.49 -1.18
N VAL A 66 -2.24 -0.75 -1.86
CA VAL A 66 -3.00 0.25 -2.64
C VAL A 66 -4.43 0.30 -2.13
N ASP A 67 -4.72 1.32 -1.33
CA ASP A 67 -6.04 1.50 -0.70
C ASP A 67 -7.05 2.11 -1.65
N GLU A 68 -8.32 1.70 -1.51
CA GLU A 68 -9.46 2.25 -2.24
C GLU A 68 -9.31 2.23 -3.79
N ALA A 69 -8.54 1.29 -4.32
CA ALA A 69 -8.38 1.13 -5.76
C ALA A 69 -9.73 0.77 -6.40
N THR A 70 -10.17 1.55 -7.39
CA THR A 70 -11.43 1.28 -8.10
C THR A 70 -11.18 0.27 -9.22
N CYS A 71 -11.85 -0.86 -9.16
CA CYS A 71 -11.70 -1.96 -10.11
C CYS A 71 -12.84 -1.98 -11.15
N ALA A 72 -12.71 -2.82 -12.17
CA ALA A 72 -13.64 -2.91 -13.31
C ALA A 72 -15.12 -3.18 -12.94
N ASP A 73 -15.39 -3.70 -11.74
CA ASP A 73 -16.74 -3.90 -11.19
C ASP A 73 -17.34 -2.63 -10.55
N GLY A 74 -16.60 -1.52 -10.59
CA GLY A 74 -16.97 -0.23 -9.99
C GLY A 74 -16.83 -0.18 -8.47
N LYS A 75 -16.30 -1.22 -7.83
CA LYS A 75 -16.08 -1.27 -6.38
C LYS A 75 -14.65 -0.88 -6.04
N LYS A 76 -14.47 -0.49 -4.78
CA LYS A 76 -13.16 -0.20 -4.18
C LYS A 76 -12.57 -1.44 -3.53
N TYR A 77 -11.25 -1.57 -3.62
CA TYR A 77 -10.50 -2.66 -3.04
C TYR A 77 -9.20 -2.16 -2.42
N ASP A 78 -8.81 -2.78 -1.30
CA ASP A 78 -7.44 -2.76 -0.80
C ASP A 78 -6.67 -3.87 -1.54
N LEU A 79 -5.54 -3.51 -2.16
CA LEU A 79 -4.70 -4.41 -2.95
C LEU A 79 -3.30 -4.49 -2.34
N ASP A 80 -2.88 -5.68 -1.92
CA ASP A 80 -1.55 -5.91 -1.36
C ASP A 80 -0.68 -6.60 -2.42
N PHE A 81 0.53 -6.11 -2.61
CA PHE A 81 1.52 -6.61 -3.56
C PHE A 81 2.83 -6.93 -2.85
N ASP A 82 3.48 -8.02 -3.26
CA ASP A 82 4.81 -8.38 -2.75
C ASP A 82 5.91 -7.39 -3.25
N PRO A 83 7.16 -7.48 -2.77
CA PRO A 83 8.26 -6.62 -3.22
C PRO A 83 8.58 -6.70 -4.73
N SER A 84 8.05 -7.71 -5.42
CA SER A 84 8.16 -7.91 -6.86
C SER A 84 6.93 -7.37 -7.62
N PHE A 85 6.04 -6.63 -6.96
CA PHE A 85 4.81 -6.05 -7.49
C PHE A 85 3.79 -7.08 -7.96
N LYS A 86 3.81 -8.29 -7.39
CA LYS A 86 2.80 -9.31 -7.67
C LYS A 86 1.68 -9.20 -6.64
N LEU A 87 0.43 -9.18 -7.11
CA LEU A 87 -0.74 -9.17 -6.23
C LEU A 87 -0.76 -10.44 -5.37
N ILE A 88 -0.87 -10.25 -4.06
CA ILE A 88 -0.93 -11.32 -3.05
C ILE A 88 -2.24 -11.30 -2.28
N LYS A 89 -2.93 -10.15 -2.20
CA LYS A 89 -4.24 -10.04 -1.57
C LYS A 89 -5.09 -8.95 -2.24
N ARG A 90 -6.38 -9.24 -2.38
CA ARG A 90 -7.42 -8.30 -2.83
C ARG A 90 -8.58 -8.38 -1.87
N LYS A 91 -8.90 -7.27 -1.23
CA LYS A 91 -9.94 -7.19 -0.20
C LYS A 91 -10.97 -6.14 -0.60
N LEU A 92 -12.25 -6.52 -0.65
CA LEU A 92 -13.33 -5.58 -0.94
C LEU A 92 -13.41 -4.57 0.20
N ASP A 93 -13.36 -3.29 -0.16
CA ASP A 93 -13.60 -2.18 0.74
C ASP A 93 -15.14 -2.00 0.91
N ASN A 94 -15.61 -2.01 2.16
CA ASN A 94 -17.04 -2.01 2.51
C ASN A 94 -17.44 -0.79 3.37
N ASP A 95 -16.63 0.27 3.35
CA ASP A 95 -16.91 1.51 4.08
C ASP A 95 -18.25 2.17 3.74
#